data_AF-A0A9E6CMM3-F1
#
_entry.id   AF-A0A9E6CMM3-F1
#
_cell.length_a   1.000
_cell.length_b   1.000
_cell.length_c   1.000
_cell.angle_alpha   90.00
_cell.angle_beta   90.00
_cell.angle_gamma   90.00
#
_symmetry.space_group_name_H-M   'P 1'
#
loop_
_entity.id
_entity.type
_entity.pdbx_description
1 polymer ?
#
loop_
_entity_poly.entity_id
_entity_poly.type
_entity_poly.pdbx_seq_one_letter_code
_entity_poly.pdbx_strand_id
1 'polypeptide(L)'
;MKCLIYCLPEQTKWLKEYFSDVQPYFLRILNKPLLEYYIDFCTLIGISEARVIINHSNTDLESYFGDGTQWGITLSYGLVKPDDSLNKIFLKNSSFCKDSDLLIIFGYDFLHYQKDKKTYPFLSKINSDRKITKEDSAIYLLKKETNKFNINLDKIPEFNKPGFFFTPVNSIQSYYALSINLIRDHQSDFVLPGYSNENGVFLGKNVVYPKSVETEKPLMLGDNVQIKSECKIGPDTIIGNNVIVDFSTTIVKSIIYDLCYIGSDLEIIDKIIHKRKVIDPFTGEFTQIVDDFLVSDIQKNIMTKSFRRFVHSTIALFLLIIGAIPYLLFLGIQRLGHLRKSRRLCYLTLNGDSKKLYYWRVITPNFLSTLFFRLSLNKYPLYKNVLKKDIFLVGNRILPQSSGALMHLNKLPSYQPGVFDYSAMVSAKPSEFEIDINELYYCNNYSLKLDLKIFFKALFNRFFSIWSRIVEDESRFIEK
;
A
#
# COMPACT_ATOMS: atom_id res chain seq x y z
N MET A 1 19.03 15.56 -26.20
CA MET A 1 18.83 16.31 -24.93
C MET A 1 18.45 15.32 -23.84
N LYS A 2 18.82 15.57 -22.58
CA LYS A 2 18.42 14.77 -21.42
C LYS A 2 17.56 15.60 -20.48
N CYS A 3 16.72 14.96 -19.67
CA CYS A 3 15.89 15.65 -18.67
C CYS A 3 16.31 15.31 -17.24
N LEU A 4 16.37 16.31 -16.36
CA LEU A 4 16.54 16.16 -14.92
C LEU A 4 15.27 16.67 -14.23
N ILE A 5 14.59 15.81 -13.47
CA ILE A 5 13.35 16.15 -12.76
C ILE A 5 13.65 16.16 -11.26
N TYR A 6 13.38 17.26 -10.59
CA TYR A 6 13.63 17.41 -9.17
C TYR A 6 12.60 18.30 -8.48
N CYS A 7 12.16 17.88 -7.30
CA CYS A 7 11.19 18.57 -6.47
C CYS A 7 11.78 18.73 -5.07
N LEU A 8 11.66 19.94 -4.50
CA LEU A 8 12.09 20.20 -3.13
C LEU A 8 11.09 19.60 -2.14
N PRO A 9 11.56 18.92 -1.08
CA PRO A 9 10.65 18.35 -0.08
C PRO A 9 9.79 19.42 0.62
N GLU A 10 10.25 20.67 0.72
CA GLU A 10 9.51 21.76 1.35
C GLU A 10 8.22 22.15 0.60
N GLN A 11 8.20 22.03 -0.72
CA GLN A 11 7.04 22.33 -1.58
C GLN A 11 5.88 21.34 -1.37
N THR A 12 6.15 20.22 -0.72
CA THR A 12 5.24 19.08 -0.62
C THR A 12 4.59 18.94 0.77
N LYS A 13 4.75 19.95 1.63
CA LYS A 13 4.24 19.94 3.01
C LYS A 13 2.71 19.80 3.05
N TRP A 14 1.99 20.62 2.27
CA TRP A 14 0.52 20.57 2.20
C TRP A 14 0.03 19.18 1.75
N LEU A 15 0.72 18.56 0.79
CA LEU A 15 0.33 17.25 0.27
C LEU A 15 0.29 16.19 1.38
N LYS A 16 1.29 16.20 2.27
CA LYS A 16 1.39 15.22 3.36
C LYS A 16 0.30 15.38 4.43
N GLU A 17 -0.27 16.57 4.57
CA GLU A 17 -1.35 16.86 5.51
C GLU A 17 -2.64 16.14 5.11
N TYR A 18 -3.00 16.24 3.83
CA TYR A 18 -4.20 15.61 3.29
C TYR A 18 -3.95 14.15 2.89
N PHE A 19 -2.85 13.89 2.18
CA PHE A 19 -2.48 12.63 1.55
C PHE A 19 -1.17 12.07 2.14
N SER A 20 -1.23 11.58 3.38
CA SER A 20 -0.05 11.10 4.12
C SER A 20 0.72 9.95 3.45
N ASP A 21 0.05 9.18 2.59
CA ASP A 21 0.57 8.02 1.88
C ASP A 21 0.95 8.28 0.42
N VAL A 22 0.64 9.47 -0.11
CA VAL A 22 0.88 9.79 -1.52
C VAL A 22 2.20 10.55 -1.63
N GLN A 23 3.08 10.04 -2.48
CA GLN A 23 4.31 10.76 -2.83
C GLN A 23 3.99 11.88 -3.81
N PRO A 24 4.78 12.96 -3.84
CA PRO A 24 4.55 14.10 -4.74
C PRO A 24 4.32 13.65 -6.18
N TYR A 25 5.28 12.97 -6.79
CA TYR A 25 5.17 12.53 -8.18
C TYR A 25 4.01 11.55 -8.48
N PHE A 26 3.37 11.00 -7.45
CA PHE A 26 2.18 10.14 -7.55
C PHE A 26 0.86 10.86 -7.34
N LEU A 27 0.85 12.18 -7.05
CA LEU A 27 -0.39 12.94 -7.02
C LEU A 27 -1.08 12.81 -8.36
N ARG A 28 -2.34 12.39 -8.31
CA ARG A 28 -3.10 12.08 -9.51
C ARG A 28 -3.93 13.26 -9.92
N ILE A 29 -3.74 13.69 -11.15
CA ILE A 29 -4.53 14.72 -11.80
C ILE A 29 -5.21 14.01 -12.97
N LEU A 30 -6.54 13.95 -12.95
CA LEU A 30 -7.33 13.14 -13.90
C LEU A 30 -6.88 11.66 -13.94
N ASN A 31 -6.85 11.02 -12.77
CA ASN A 31 -6.37 9.63 -12.56
C ASN A 31 -4.95 9.31 -13.04
N LYS A 32 -4.20 10.32 -13.51
CA LYS A 32 -2.84 10.17 -14.01
C LYS A 32 -1.84 10.79 -13.04
N PRO A 33 -0.78 10.05 -12.62
CA PRO A 33 0.29 10.60 -11.80
C PRO A 33 0.97 11.82 -12.44
N LEU A 34 1.31 12.82 -11.63
CA LEU A 34 1.97 14.05 -12.10
C LEU A 34 3.24 13.77 -12.91
N LEU A 35 4.08 12.82 -12.47
CA LEU A 35 5.32 12.51 -13.17
C LEU A 35 5.09 11.94 -14.58
N GLU A 36 3.98 11.27 -14.84
CA GLU A 36 3.65 10.85 -16.21
C GLU A 36 3.43 12.05 -17.13
N TYR A 37 2.87 13.16 -16.64
CA TYR A 37 2.74 14.37 -17.45
C TYR A 37 4.10 14.94 -17.86
N TYR A 38 5.10 14.88 -16.96
CA TYR A 38 6.47 15.29 -17.29
C TYR A 38 7.14 14.32 -18.27
N ILE A 39 6.91 13.02 -18.13
CA ILE A 39 7.42 12.00 -19.04
C ILE A 39 6.83 12.19 -20.43
N ASP A 40 5.52 12.33 -20.55
CA ASP A 40 4.83 12.65 -21.81
C ASP A 40 5.39 13.92 -22.46
N PHE A 41 5.62 14.95 -21.67
CA PHE A 41 6.23 16.16 -22.17
C PHE A 41 7.65 15.91 -22.71
N CYS A 42 8.46 15.12 -21.99
CA CYS A 42 9.80 14.74 -22.44
C CYS A 42 9.78 13.97 -23.76
N THR A 43 8.87 12.99 -23.90
CA THR A 43 8.75 12.18 -25.11
C THR A 43 8.25 13.00 -26.29
N LEU A 44 7.29 13.91 -26.08
CA LEU A 44 6.80 14.84 -27.11
C LEU A 44 7.90 15.76 -27.67
N ILE A 45 8.92 16.06 -26.87
CA ILE A 45 10.05 16.91 -27.29
C ILE A 45 11.18 16.09 -27.93
N GLY A 46 11.12 14.76 -27.85
CA GLY A 46 12.18 13.87 -28.32
C GLY A 46 13.35 13.71 -27.34
N ILE A 47 13.10 13.86 -26.04
CA ILE A 47 14.07 13.48 -25.00
C ILE A 47 14.03 11.97 -24.82
N SER A 48 15.19 11.30 -24.96
CA SER A 48 15.33 9.85 -24.85
C SER A 48 15.75 9.37 -23.45
N GLU A 49 16.28 10.25 -22.60
CA GLU A 49 16.73 9.91 -21.26
C GLU A 49 16.27 10.95 -20.24
N ALA A 50 15.66 10.49 -19.15
CA ALA A 50 15.26 11.31 -18.02
C ALA A 50 15.82 10.74 -16.71
N ARG A 51 16.20 11.63 -15.79
CA ARG A 51 16.61 11.27 -14.43
C ARG A 51 15.71 11.95 -13.42
N VAL A 52 15.06 11.15 -12.58
CA VAL A 52 14.22 11.61 -11.47
C VAL A 52 15.03 11.60 -10.19
N ILE A 53 15.10 12.75 -9.53
CA ILE A 53 15.81 12.92 -8.27
C ILE A 53 14.82 12.76 -7.11
N ILE A 54 15.14 11.84 -6.19
CA ILE A 54 14.27 11.43 -5.08
C ILE A 54 15.06 11.51 -3.77
N ASN A 55 14.39 11.90 -2.67
CA ASN A 55 15.04 12.06 -1.37
C ASN A 55 15.22 10.75 -0.56
N HIS A 56 14.49 9.70 -0.92
CA HIS A 56 14.53 8.40 -0.25
C HIS A 56 14.47 7.27 -1.29
N SER A 57 15.07 6.10 -0.97
CA SER A 57 14.94 4.89 -1.78
C SER A 57 13.48 4.46 -1.78
N ASN A 58 12.78 4.74 -2.88
CA ASN A 58 11.34 4.62 -2.92
C ASN A 58 10.95 3.46 -3.83
N THR A 59 10.60 2.33 -3.22
CA THR A 59 10.20 1.11 -3.94
C THR A 59 8.98 1.35 -4.82
N ASP A 60 8.09 2.26 -4.42
CA ASP A 60 6.81 2.42 -5.09
C ASP A 60 6.95 3.16 -6.43
N LEU A 61 7.77 4.22 -6.48
CA LEU A 61 8.04 4.97 -7.72
C LEU A 61 8.73 4.07 -8.74
N GLU A 62 9.78 3.36 -8.32
CA GLU A 62 10.50 2.43 -9.19
C GLU A 62 9.60 1.26 -9.64
N SER A 63 8.68 0.79 -8.78
CA SER A 63 7.76 -0.30 -9.13
C SER A 63 6.74 0.07 -10.21
N TYR A 64 6.29 1.33 -10.24
CA TYR A 64 5.27 1.79 -11.17
C TYR A 64 5.87 2.32 -12.49
N PHE A 65 6.86 3.20 -12.38
CA PHE A 65 7.47 3.84 -13.54
C PHE A 65 8.54 2.97 -14.20
N GLY A 66 9.14 2.03 -13.46
CA GLY A 66 10.17 1.14 -13.96
C GLY A 66 11.35 1.90 -14.55
N ASP A 67 11.88 1.42 -15.67
CA ASP A 67 12.94 2.05 -16.45
C ASP A 67 12.41 3.01 -17.53
N GLY A 68 11.11 3.31 -17.54
CA GLY A 68 10.47 4.21 -18.51
C GLY A 68 10.20 3.60 -19.89
N THR A 69 10.58 2.34 -20.13
CA THR A 69 10.43 1.66 -21.43
C THR A 69 9.00 1.71 -21.97
N GLN A 70 7.99 1.67 -21.10
CA GLN A 70 6.57 1.76 -21.47
C GLN A 70 6.20 3.08 -22.17
N TRP A 71 6.95 4.17 -21.94
CA TRP A 71 6.77 5.46 -22.62
C TRP A 71 7.81 5.70 -23.72
N GLY A 72 8.72 4.75 -23.97
CA GLY A 72 9.80 4.90 -24.95
C GLY A 72 10.93 5.85 -24.50
N ILE A 73 11.09 6.06 -23.19
CA ILE A 73 12.16 6.87 -22.60
C ILE A 73 12.97 6.02 -21.61
N THR A 74 14.27 6.27 -21.49
CA THR A 74 15.10 5.66 -20.45
C THR A 74 15.03 6.50 -19.17
N LEU A 75 14.35 5.99 -18.16
CA LEU A 75 14.20 6.61 -16.84
C LEU A 75 15.25 6.07 -15.87
N SER A 76 15.94 6.97 -15.17
CA SER A 76 16.88 6.62 -14.10
C SER A 76 16.58 7.39 -12.82
N TYR A 77 16.98 6.85 -11.68
CA TYR A 77 16.68 7.44 -10.37
C TYR A 77 17.97 7.84 -9.66
N GLY A 78 17.98 9.05 -9.10
CA GLY A 78 19.10 9.58 -8.32
C GLY A 78 18.68 9.91 -6.90
N LEU A 79 19.48 9.52 -5.92
CA LEU A 79 19.22 9.81 -4.51
C LEU A 79 19.90 11.12 -4.07
N VAL A 80 19.15 11.94 -3.36
CA VAL A 80 19.60 13.24 -2.86
C VAL A 80 19.22 13.39 -1.38
N LYS A 81 20.03 14.14 -0.63
CA LYS A 81 19.68 14.50 0.76
C LYS A 81 18.82 15.76 0.74
N PRO A 82 17.85 15.92 1.66
CA PRO A 82 16.98 17.10 1.70
C PRO A 82 17.71 18.44 1.70
N ASP A 83 18.90 18.52 2.31
CA ASP A 83 19.68 19.75 2.46
C ASP A 83 20.65 20.03 1.29
N ASP A 84 20.60 19.23 0.23
CA ASP A 84 21.47 19.42 -0.92
C ASP A 84 20.96 20.58 -1.80
N SER A 85 21.83 21.58 -2.01
CA SER A 85 21.55 22.62 -2.99
C SER A 85 21.55 22.07 -4.42
N LEU A 86 20.88 22.76 -5.34
CA LEU A 86 20.87 22.40 -6.77
C LEU A 86 22.27 22.17 -7.36
N ASN A 87 23.26 22.98 -6.97
CA ASN A 87 24.65 22.80 -7.39
C ASN A 87 25.24 21.46 -6.92
N LYS A 88 24.95 21.03 -5.68
CA LYS A 88 25.34 19.70 -5.19
C LYS A 88 24.63 18.58 -5.95
N ILE A 89 23.38 18.78 -6.34
CA ILE A 89 22.62 17.80 -7.14
C ILE A 89 23.27 17.63 -8.51
N PHE A 90 23.69 18.72 -9.17
CA PHE A 90 24.46 18.65 -10.42
C PHE A 90 25.78 17.92 -10.24
N LEU A 91 26.54 18.22 -9.17
CA LEU A 91 27.81 17.55 -8.88
C LEU A 91 27.63 16.03 -8.70
N LYS A 92 26.63 15.61 -7.92
CA LYS A 92 26.30 14.18 -7.71
C LYS A 92 25.86 13.48 -9.00
N ASN A 93 25.18 14.20 -9.89
CA ASN A 93 24.69 13.67 -11.16
C ASN A 93 25.57 14.08 -12.35
N SER A 94 26.85 14.38 -12.10
CA SER A 94 27.76 14.92 -13.11
C SER A 94 27.92 14.01 -14.32
N SER A 95 27.91 12.69 -14.14
CA SER A 95 27.98 11.71 -15.25
C SER A 95 26.77 11.78 -16.18
N PHE A 96 25.60 12.13 -15.67
CA PHE A 96 24.38 12.26 -16.48
C PHE A 96 24.31 13.61 -17.20
N CYS A 97 24.75 14.68 -16.53
CA CYS A 97 24.58 16.04 -17.01
C CYS A 97 25.66 16.52 -18.00
N LYS A 98 26.80 15.83 -18.16
CA LYS A 98 27.94 16.34 -18.95
C LYS A 98 27.77 16.27 -20.46
N ASP A 99 27.20 15.18 -20.99
CA ASP A 99 27.42 14.83 -22.40
C ASP A 99 26.40 15.41 -23.38
N SER A 100 25.37 16.10 -22.91
CA SER A 100 24.27 16.62 -23.72
C SER A 100 23.69 17.94 -23.20
N ASP A 101 22.86 18.57 -24.03
CA ASP A 101 21.92 19.59 -23.56
C ASP A 101 20.98 19.00 -22.50
N LEU A 102 20.57 19.85 -21.54
CA LEU A 102 19.83 19.46 -20.37
C LEU A 102 18.56 20.30 -20.21
N LEU A 103 17.42 19.63 -20.16
CA LEU A 103 16.16 20.17 -19.65
C LEU A 103 16.10 19.87 -18.15
N ILE A 104 15.77 20.86 -17.33
CA ILE A 104 15.54 20.67 -15.91
C ILE A 104 14.11 21.07 -15.62
N ILE A 105 13.34 20.16 -15.04
CA ILE A 105 12.03 20.44 -14.46
C ILE A 105 12.26 20.51 -12.95
N PHE A 106 12.29 21.73 -12.44
CA PHE A 106 12.44 22.03 -11.04
C PHE A 106 11.09 22.38 -10.43
N GLY A 107 10.72 21.69 -9.37
CA GLY A 107 9.49 21.91 -8.64
C GLY A 107 8.45 20.81 -8.86
N TYR A 108 7.21 21.15 -8.57
CA TYR A 108 6.11 20.21 -8.40
C TYR A 108 4.81 20.66 -9.09
N ASP A 109 4.86 21.74 -9.85
CA ASP A 109 3.67 22.36 -10.41
C ASP A 109 3.22 21.73 -11.74
N PHE A 110 1.92 21.83 -12.02
CA PHE A 110 1.37 21.24 -13.23
C PHE A 110 1.82 22.01 -14.47
N LEU A 111 2.45 21.28 -15.40
CA LEU A 111 2.94 21.83 -16.65
C LEU A 111 1.86 21.76 -17.73
N HIS A 112 1.43 22.92 -18.24
CA HIS A 112 0.50 22.98 -19.36
C HIS A 112 1.24 22.81 -20.69
N TYR A 113 0.79 21.84 -21.48
CA TYR A 113 1.29 21.55 -22.82
C TYR A 113 0.17 20.91 -23.66
N GLN A 114 0.32 20.92 -24.98
CA GLN A 114 -0.65 20.34 -25.91
C GLN A 114 -0.01 19.19 -26.69
N LYS A 115 -0.65 18.02 -26.70
CA LYS A 115 -0.15 16.82 -27.39
C LYS A 115 -0.10 16.96 -28.92
N ASP A 116 -1.03 17.70 -29.51
CA ASP A 116 -1.15 17.83 -30.97
C ASP A 116 -0.09 18.75 -31.58
N LYS A 117 0.60 19.53 -30.74
CA LYS A 117 1.74 20.36 -31.17
C LYS A 117 2.97 19.47 -31.34
N LYS A 118 3.14 18.91 -32.55
CA LYS A 118 4.23 18.00 -32.96
C LYS A 118 5.66 18.53 -32.79
N THR A 119 5.84 19.83 -32.55
CA THR A 119 7.17 20.38 -32.29
C THR A 119 7.01 21.65 -31.47
N TYR A 120 7.62 21.69 -30.29
CA TYR A 120 7.88 22.93 -29.57
C TYR A 120 9.12 23.55 -30.23
N PRO A 121 9.00 24.52 -31.17
CA PRO A 121 10.14 24.91 -32.02
C PRO A 121 11.24 25.63 -31.21
N PHE A 122 10.90 26.11 -30.01
CA PHE A 122 11.84 26.71 -29.07
C PHE A 122 12.69 25.69 -28.31
N LEU A 123 12.32 24.40 -28.33
CA LEU A 123 13.04 23.30 -27.69
C LEU A 123 13.91 22.51 -28.68
N SER A 124 13.58 22.54 -29.99
CA SER A 124 14.30 21.79 -31.02
C SER A 124 15.67 22.39 -31.40
N LYS A 125 15.94 23.66 -31.06
CA LYS A 125 17.25 24.31 -31.24
C LYS A 125 17.53 25.24 -30.05
N ILE A 126 18.21 24.73 -29.03
CA ILE A 126 18.65 25.54 -27.89
C ILE A 126 19.77 26.46 -28.38
N ASN A 127 19.44 27.69 -28.74
CA ASN A 127 20.43 28.68 -29.18
C ASN A 127 21.13 29.37 -28.01
N SER A 128 20.47 29.44 -26.84
CA SER A 128 20.97 30.06 -25.60
C SER A 128 20.36 29.36 -24.39
N ASP A 129 21.01 29.48 -23.23
CA ASP A 129 20.41 29.08 -21.95
C ASP A 129 19.18 29.94 -21.68
N ARG A 130 18.09 29.33 -21.19
CA ARG A 130 16.82 30.00 -20.94
C ARG A 130 16.13 29.39 -19.72
N LYS A 131 15.33 30.20 -19.03
CA LYS A 131 14.48 29.71 -17.94
C LYS A 131 13.04 30.16 -18.11
N ILE A 132 12.13 29.38 -17.56
CA ILE A 132 10.74 29.75 -17.28
C ILE A 132 10.56 29.54 -15.80
N THR A 133 10.20 30.60 -15.09
CA THR A 133 10.06 30.64 -13.64
C THR A 133 8.63 31.03 -13.31
N LYS A 134 8.02 30.31 -12.38
CA LYS A 134 6.74 30.67 -11.81
C LYS A 134 6.70 30.22 -10.36
N GLU A 135 6.68 31.20 -9.45
CA GLU A 135 6.78 30.98 -8.01
C GLU A 135 7.99 30.08 -7.68
N ASP A 136 7.76 28.90 -7.09
CA ASP A 136 8.82 27.99 -6.67
C ASP A 136 9.19 26.94 -7.74
N SER A 137 8.48 26.90 -8.87
CA SER A 137 8.78 25.97 -9.97
C SER A 137 9.46 26.68 -11.14
N ALA A 138 10.38 25.96 -11.77
CA ALA A 138 11.13 26.46 -12.89
C ALA A 138 11.48 25.37 -13.91
N ILE A 139 11.46 25.74 -15.19
CA ILE A 139 12.10 24.98 -16.25
C ILE A 139 13.38 25.67 -16.66
N TYR A 140 14.49 24.95 -16.63
CA TYR A 140 15.76 25.42 -17.16
C TYR A 140 16.13 24.65 -18.41
N LEU A 141 16.57 25.37 -19.43
CA LEU A 141 17.17 24.82 -20.64
C LEU A 141 18.63 25.22 -20.65
N LEU A 142 19.52 24.25 -20.50
CA LEU A 142 20.96 24.46 -20.43
C LEU A 142 21.66 23.75 -21.57
N LYS A 143 22.56 24.46 -22.24
CA LYS A 143 23.44 23.85 -23.25
C LYS A 143 24.44 22.88 -22.62
N LYS A 144 24.95 21.98 -23.46
CA LYS A 144 26.11 21.13 -23.13
C LYS A 144 27.33 21.94 -22.68
N GLU A 145 27.60 23.07 -23.33
CA GLU A 145 28.78 23.92 -23.13
C GLU A 145 28.74 24.72 -21.82
N THR A 146 27.56 24.89 -21.22
CA THR A 146 27.39 25.65 -19.99
C THR A 146 28.04 24.93 -18.82
N ASN A 147 28.82 25.64 -17.99
CA ASN A 147 29.44 25.06 -16.80
C ASN A 147 28.42 24.81 -15.69
N LYS A 148 27.73 23.66 -15.78
CA LYS A 148 26.65 23.20 -14.88
C LYS A 148 26.99 23.13 -13.40
N PHE A 149 28.27 23.14 -13.05
CA PHE A 149 28.74 23.00 -11.67
C PHE A 149 28.91 24.34 -10.93
N ASN A 150 28.89 25.46 -11.66
CA ASN A 150 28.96 26.81 -11.10
C ASN A 150 28.00 27.77 -11.83
N ILE A 151 26.76 27.33 -12.07
CA ILE A 151 25.73 28.16 -12.68
C ILE A 151 25.04 28.98 -11.60
N ASN A 152 24.91 30.27 -11.85
CA ASN A 152 23.93 31.09 -11.15
C ASN A 152 22.61 31.06 -11.95
N LEU A 153 21.64 30.28 -11.47
CA LEU A 153 20.34 30.07 -12.13
C LEU A 153 19.53 31.37 -12.23
N ASP A 154 19.77 32.34 -11.35
CA ASP A 154 19.08 33.62 -11.35
C ASP A 154 19.45 34.48 -12.56
N LYS A 155 20.68 34.31 -13.07
CA LYS A 155 21.22 35.08 -14.20
C LYS A 155 20.80 34.55 -15.58
N ILE A 156 20.11 33.40 -15.64
CA ILE A 156 19.64 32.84 -16.91
C ILE A 156 18.45 33.69 -17.41
N PRO A 157 18.41 34.06 -18.70
CA PRO A 157 17.34 34.90 -19.24
C PRO A 157 15.99 34.18 -19.21
N GLU A 158 14.96 34.88 -18.76
CA GLU A 158 13.58 34.39 -18.81
C GLU A 158 13.05 34.37 -20.24
N PHE A 159 12.28 33.35 -20.56
CA PHE A 159 11.63 33.20 -21.84
C PHE A 159 10.13 32.94 -21.64
N ASN A 160 9.28 33.91 -21.94
CA ASN A 160 7.83 33.72 -21.83
C ASN A 160 7.26 33.36 -23.21
N LYS A 161 6.47 32.28 -23.28
CA LYS A 161 5.78 31.88 -24.51
C LYS A 161 4.30 31.57 -24.21
N PRO A 162 3.35 32.16 -24.95
CA PRO A 162 1.94 31.90 -24.75
C PRO A 162 1.61 30.42 -25.01
N GLY A 163 0.86 29.82 -24.08
CA GLY A 163 0.45 28.41 -24.13
C GLY A 163 1.44 27.42 -23.51
N PHE A 164 2.50 27.90 -22.86
CA PHE A 164 3.42 27.05 -22.09
C PHE A 164 3.70 27.71 -20.74
N PHE A 165 3.06 27.20 -19.68
CA PHE A 165 3.13 27.78 -18.33
C PHE A 165 2.88 26.73 -17.25
N PHE A 166 3.28 27.06 -16.02
CA PHE A 166 2.95 26.27 -14.84
C PHE A 166 1.66 26.75 -14.18
N THR A 167 0.91 25.82 -13.59
CA THR A 167 -0.11 26.15 -12.60
C THR A 167 0.35 25.63 -11.24
N PRO A 168 0.48 26.52 -10.22
CA PRO A 168 0.97 26.10 -8.93
C PRO A 168 0.01 25.11 -8.27
N VAL A 169 0.57 24.04 -7.71
CA VAL A 169 -0.18 23.02 -6.95
C VAL A 169 0.36 23.01 -5.52
N ASN A 170 0.06 24.11 -4.81
CA ASN A 170 0.58 24.42 -3.48
C ASN A 170 -0.46 24.28 -2.35
N SER A 171 -1.69 23.89 -2.69
CA SER A 171 -2.82 23.78 -1.77
C SER A 171 -3.87 22.79 -2.28
N ILE A 172 -4.77 22.33 -1.39
CA ILE A 172 -5.88 21.47 -1.79
C ILE A 172 -6.86 22.20 -2.72
N GLN A 173 -7.06 23.51 -2.48
CA GLN A 173 -7.85 24.42 -3.31
C GLN A 173 -7.32 24.43 -4.75
N SER A 174 -6.01 24.67 -4.92
CA SER A 174 -5.37 24.75 -6.24
C SER A 174 -5.39 23.41 -6.95
N TYR A 175 -5.16 22.30 -6.23
CA TYR A 175 -5.25 20.94 -6.77
C TYR A 175 -6.66 20.61 -7.27
N TYR A 176 -7.69 20.91 -6.46
CA TYR A 176 -9.09 20.68 -6.82
C TYR A 176 -9.48 21.51 -8.04
N ALA A 177 -9.23 22.82 -8.00
CA ALA A 177 -9.55 23.74 -9.08
C ALA A 177 -8.84 23.34 -10.39
N LEU A 178 -7.56 22.97 -10.31
CA LEU A 178 -6.82 22.46 -11.46
C LEU A 178 -7.49 21.21 -12.05
N SER A 179 -7.80 20.21 -11.22
CA SER A 179 -8.37 18.95 -11.69
C SER A 179 -9.74 19.14 -12.35
N ILE A 180 -10.60 19.96 -11.74
CA ILE A 180 -11.94 20.27 -12.28
C ILE A 180 -11.86 21.10 -13.57
N ASN A 181 -10.95 22.08 -13.65
CA ASN A 181 -10.76 22.86 -14.87
C ASN A 181 -10.20 22.00 -16.02
N LEU A 182 -9.31 21.06 -15.70
CA LEU A 182 -8.70 20.19 -16.71
C LEU A 182 -9.72 19.21 -17.32
N ILE A 183 -10.58 18.59 -16.52
CA ILE A 183 -11.62 17.69 -17.06
C ILE A 183 -12.66 18.46 -17.90
N ARG A 184 -12.95 19.70 -17.52
CA ARG A 184 -13.95 20.54 -18.19
C ARG A 184 -13.46 21.08 -19.53
N ASP A 185 -12.33 21.76 -19.53
CA ASP A 185 -11.93 22.63 -20.64
C ASP A 185 -10.69 22.13 -21.40
N HIS A 186 -9.84 21.31 -20.78
CA HIS A 186 -8.51 20.95 -21.29
C HIS A 186 -8.28 19.45 -21.47
N GLN A 187 -9.35 18.67 -21.53
CA GLN A 187 -9.28 17.21 -21.65
C GLN A 187 -8.60 16.72 -22.95
N SER A 188 -8.64 17.52 -24.03
CA SER A 188 -8.02 17.18 -25.31
C SER A 188 -6.53 17.49 -25.35
N ASP A 189 -6.02 18.34 -24.46
CA ASP A 189 -4.63 18.81 -24.51
C ASP A 189 -3.63 17.70 -24.11
N PHE A 190 -4.07 16.71 -23.32
CA PHE A 190 -3.22 15.68 -22.74
C PHE A 190 -3.57 14.26 -23.22
N VAL A 191 -2.64 13.33 -22.98
CA VAL A 191 -2.91 11.89 -23.09
C VAL A 191 -3.46 11.42 -21.75
N LEU A 192 -4.77 11.22 -21.68
CA LEU A 192 -5.47 10.82 -20.45
C LEU A 192 -5.67 9.30 -20.40
N PRO A 193 -5.69 8.70 -19.21
CA PRO A 193 -5.99 7.28 -19.04
C PRO A 193 -7.46 6.99 -19.35
N GLY A 194 -7.73 5.77 -19.81
CA GLY A 194 -9.07 5.30 -20.17
C GLY A 194 -9.34 5.34 -21.67
N TYR A 195 -10.48 4.79 -22.05
CA TYR A 195 -11.01 4.76 -23.41
C TYR A 195 -12.43 5.30 -23.41
N SER A 196 -12.81 5.98 -24.49
CA SER A 196 -14.19 6.38 -24.73
C SER A 196 -14.37 6.72 -26.20
N ASN A 197 -15.54 6.40 -26.73
CA ASN A 197 -15.98 6.83 -28.06
C ASN A 197 -16.73 8.17 -28.00
N GLU A 198 -16.96 8.70 -26.80
CA GLU A 198 -17.73 9.91 -26.55
C GLU A 198 -16.86 11.01 -25.93
N ASN A 199 -16.99 12.23 -26.47
CA ASN A 199 -16.31 13.40 -25.93
C ASN A 199 -16.81 13.69 -24.50
N GLY A 200 -15.89 13.98 -23.58
CA GLY A 200 -16.24 14.28 -22.18
C GLY A 200 -16.30 13.07 -21.26
N VAL A 201 -16.12 11.84 -21.76
CA VAL A 201 -16.18 10.63 -20.92
C VAL A 201 -14.85 9.91 -20.99
N PHE A 202 -14.32 9.47 -19.86
CA PHE A 202 -13.12 8.64 -19.79
C PHE A 202 -13.41 7.41 -18.94
N LEU A 203 -13.35 6.21 -19.53
CA LEU A 203 -13.64 4.96 -18.82
C LEU A 203 -12.39 4.09 -18.74
N GLY A 204 -12.08 3.64 -17.54
CA GLY A 204 -11.09 2.60 -17.30
C GLY A 204 -11.60 1.21 -17.69
N LYS A 205 -10.79 0.20 -17.41
CA LYS A 205 -11.11 -1.22 -17.61
C LYS A 205 -12.08 -1.70 -16.54
N ASN A 206 -12.95 -2.65 -16.87
CA ASN A 206 -13.88 -3.28 -15.92
C ASN A 206 -14.78 -2.28 -15.16
N VAL A 207 -15.24 -1.23 -15.83
CA VAL A 207 -16.24 -0.32 -15.27
C VAL A 207 -17.62 -0.93 -15.45
N VAL A 208 -18.39 -1.07 -14.37
CA VAL A 208 -19.71 -1.72 -14.37
C VAL A 208 -20.73 -0.84 -13.69
N TYR A 209 -21.76 -0.42 -14.42
CA TYR A 209 -22.92 0.27 -13.88
C TYR A 209 -24.21 -0.10 -14.66
N PRO A 210 -25.35 -0.24 -13.97
CA PRO A 210 -26.63 -0.57 -14.62
C PRO A 210 -27.23 0.64 -15.36
N LYS A 211 -28.19 0.39 -16.27
CA LYS A 211 -28.87 1.45 -17.06
C LYS A 211 -29.64 2.48 -16.22
N SER A 212 -29.93 2.15 -14.96
CA SER A 212 -30.59 3.05 -14.01
C SER A 212 -29.69 4.18 -13.50
N VAL A 213 -28.38 4.12 -13.75
CA VAL A 213 -27.44 5.16 -13.31
C VAL A 213 -27.52 6.34 -14.27
N GLU A 214 -27.74 7.52 -13.71
CA GLU A 214 -27.70 8.79 -14.45
C GLU A 214 -26.25 9.27 -14.48
N THR A 215 -25.70 9.48 -15.68
CA THR A 215 -24.33 9.98 -15.85
C THR A 215 -24.34 11.30 -16.61
N GLU A 216 -23.69 12.33 -16.06
CA GLU A 216 -23.56 13.64 -16.69
C GLU A 216 -22.09 13.94 -17.02
N LYS A 217 -21.87 14.55 -18.19
CA LYS A 217 -20.54 14.83 -18.74
C LYS A 217 -20.06 16.23 -18.34
N PRO A 218 -18.75 16.45 -18.17
CA PRO A 218 -17.68 15.47 -18.35
C PRO A 218 -17.48 14.60 -17.09
N LEU A 219 -17.06 13.35 -17.28
CA LEU A 219 -16.79 12.42 -16.18
C LEU A 219 -15.64 11.49 -16.51
N MET A 220 -14.90 11.10 -15.46
CA MET A 220 -13.81 10.14 -15.56
C MET A 220 -14.00 9.04 -14.53
N LEU A 221 -14.02 7.79 -14.98
CA LEU A 221 -14.06 6.58 -14.16
C LEU A 221 -12.78 5.78 -14.38
N GLY A 222 -12.07 5.45 -13.31
CA GLY A 222 -10.87 4.64 -13.33
C GLY A 222 -11.14 3.16 -13.60
N ASP A 223 -10.12 2.33 -13.41
CA ASP A 223 -10.19 0.89 -13.57
C ASP A 223 -10.95 0.23 -12.40
N ASN A 224 -11.68 -0.86 -12.67
CA ASN A 224 -12.42 -1.67 -11.69
C ASN A 224 -13.41 -0.86 -10.85
N VAL A 225 -14.12 0.08 -11.47
CA VAL A 225 -15.15 0.87 -10.82
C VAL A 225 -16.50 0.16 -10.91
N GLN A 226 -17.20 0.02 -9.79
CA GLN A 226 -18.55 -0.52 -9.75
C GLN A 226 -19.52 0.52 -9.17
N ILE A 227 -20.54 0.89 -9.92
CA ILE A 227 -21.60 1.81 -9.46
C ILE A 227 -22.91 1.02 -9.40
N LYS A 228 -23.62 1.11 -8.27
CA LYS A 228 -24.90 0.43 -8.05
C LYS A 228 -26.07 1.20 -8.69
N SER A 229 -27.28 0.67 -8.55
CA SER A 229 -28.47 1.25 -9.17
C SER A 229 -28.84 2.59 -8.54
N GLU A 230 -29.56 3.42 -9.31
CA GLU A 230 -30.14 4.71 -8.86
C GLU A 230 -29.11 5.79 -8.47
N CYS A 231 -27.83 5.59 -8.80
CA CYS A 231 -26.80 6.60 -8.59
C CYS A 231 -26.83 7.71 -9.65
N LYS A 232 -26.37 8.90 -9.27
CA LYS A 232 -26.17 10.05 -10.17
C LYS A 232 -24.71 10.48 -10.14
N ILE A 233 -24.02 10.39 -11.27
CA ILE A 233 -22.57 10.63 -11.34
C ILE A 233 -22.26 11.71 -12.38
N GLY A 234 -21.59 12.77 -11.94
CA GLY A 234 -21.23 13.93 -12.77
C GLY A 234 -22.22 15.10 -12.63
N PRO A 235 -21.92 16.25 -13.25
CA PRO A 235 -20.77 16.51 -14.10
C PRO A 235 -19.49 16.82 -13.32
N ASP A 236 -18.37 16.91 -14.03
CA ASP A 236 -17.01 17.22 -13.54
C ASP A 236 -16.51 16.26 -12.45
N THR A 237 -16.92 15.00 -12.51
CA THR A 237 -16.58 13.99 -11.49
C THR A 237 -15.41 13.12 -11.95
N ILE A 238 -14.44 12.93 -11.07
CA ILE A 238 -13.25 12.08 -11.29
C ILE A 238 -13.27 10.98 -10.23
N ILE A 239 -13.45 9.73 -10.66
CA ILE A 239 -13.43 8.54 -9.80
C ILE A 239 -12.19 7.73 -10.12
N GLY A 240 -11.38 7.44 -9.10
CA GLY A 240 -10.16 6.65 -9.17
C GLY A 240 -10.38 5.16 -9.42
N ASN A 241 -9.32 4.38 -9.23
CA ASN A 241 -9.32 2.95 -9.50
C ASN A 241 -9.82 2.15 -8.29
N ASN A 242 -10.50 1.04 -8.55
CA ASN A 242 -11.04 0.12 -7.54
C ASN A 242 -11.99 0.83 -6.57
N VAL A 243 -12.96 1.56 -7.12
CA VAL A 243 -13.97 2.28 -6.33
C VAL A 243 -15.31 1.56 -6.46
N ILE A 244 -16.03 1.46 -5.35
CA ILE A 244 -17.41 0.95 -5.32
C ILE A 244 -18.31 2.07 -4.81
N VAL A 245 -19.32 2.42 -5.60
CA VAL A 245 -20.37 3.37 -5.22
C VAL A 245 -21.67 2.61 -5.04
N ASP A 246 -22.23 2.66 -3.83
CA ASP A 246 -23.44 1.96 -3.44
C ASP A 246 -24.72 2.69 -3.89
N PHE A 247 -25.90 2.12 -3.61
CA PHE A 247 -27.18 2.54 -4.19
C PHE A 247 -27.57 3.99 -3.90
N SER A 248 -28.27 4.63 -4.84
CA SER A 248 -28.92 5.94 -4.63
C SER A 248 -27.99 7.10 -4.24
N THR A 249 -26.69 6.95 -4.49
CA THR A 249 -25.68 7.98 -4.19
C THR A 249 -25.45 8.94 -5.35
N THR A 250 -25.30 10.23 -5.02
CA THR A 250 -25.05 11.32 -5.95
C THR A 250 -23.62 11.86 -5.78
N ILE A 251 -22.84 11.91 -6.86
CA ILE A 251 -21.45 12.41 -6.87
C ILE A 251 -21.28 13.44 -7.98
N VAL A 252 -21.11 14.71 -7.60
CA VAL A 252 -21.04 15.86 -8.52
C VAL A 252 -19.80 16.69 -8.20
N LYS A 253 -19.07 17.13 -9.24
CA LYS A 253 -17.87 17.98 -9.11
C LYS A 253 -16.92 17.47 -8.02
N SER A 254 -16.66 16.17 -7.98
CA SER A 254 -15.94 15.59 -6.85
C SER A 254 -14.83 14.66 -7.33
N ILE A 255 -13.78 14.56 -6.52
CA ILE A 255 -12.63 13.71 -6.79
C ILE A 255 -12.62 12.57 -5.78
N ILE A 256 -12.89 11.36 -6.23
CA ILE A 256 -12.85 10.14 -5.42
C ILE A 256 -11.54 9.42 -5.71
N TYR A 257 -10.67 9.29 -4.72
CA TYR A 257 -9.41 8.55 -4.87
C TYR A 257 -9.63 7.04 -4.97
N ASP A 258 -8.55 6.35 -5.32
CA ASP A 258 -8.48 4.90 -5.39
C ASP A 258 -8.91 4.20 -4.09
N LEU A 259 -9.33 2.95 -4.25
CA LEU A 259 -9.61 2.04 -3.14
C LEU A 259 -10.64 2.61 -2.16
N CYS A 260 -11.64 3.34 -2.66
CA CYS A 260 -12.70 3.89 -1.83
C CYS A 260 -14.00 3.11 -2.02
N TYR A 261 -14.65 2.78 -0.92
CA TYR A 261 -16.06 2.39 -0.87
C TYR A 261 -16.89 3.61 -0.49
N ILE A 262 -17.92 3.93 -1.27
CA ILE A 262 -18.88 4.99 -1.00
C ILE A 262 -20.23 4.34 -0.68
N GLY A 263 -20.78 4.64 0.50
CA GLY A 263 -22.04 4.10 1.00
C GLY A 263 -23.28 4.53 0.20
N SER A 264 -24.43 3.99 0.60
CA SER A 264 -25.74 4.27 -0.01
C SER A 264 -26.31 5.61 0.48
N ASP A 265 -27.19 6.21 -0.31
CA ASP A 265 -27.94 7.43 0.03
C ASP A 265 -27.06 8.63 0.42
N LEU A 266 -25.90 8.77 -0.22
CA LEU A 266 -24.96 9.87 0.02
C LEU A 266 -25.04 10.96 -1.05
N GLU A 267 -24.83 12.21 -0.65
CA GLU A 267 -24.63 13.35 -1.55
C GLU A 267 -23.22 13.90 -1.38
N ILE A 268 -22.39 13.70 -2.40
CA ILE A 268 -20.99 14.14 -2.43
C ILE A 268 -20.85 15.20 -3.51
N ILE A 269 -20.84 16.46 -3.09
CA ILE A 269 -20.82 17.63 -3.98
C ILE A 269 -19.65 18.54 -3.59
N ASP A 270 -18.79 18.84 -4.57
CA ASP A 270 -17.59 19.64 -4.37
C ASP A 270 -16.72 19.12 -3.21
N LYS A 271 -16.37 17.83 -3.25
CA LYS A 271 -15.54 17.18 -2.23
C LYS A 271 -14.42 16.35 -2.85
N ILE A 272 -13.37 16.17 -2.05
CA ILE A 272 -12.31 15.20 -2.33
C ILE A 272 -12.43 14.09 -1.30
N ILE A 273 -12.55 12.84 -1.75
CA ILE A 273 -12.56 11.67 -0.88
C ILE A 273 -11.23 10.94 -1.04
N HIS A 274 -10.51 10.77 0.06
CA HIS A 274 -9.27 9.99 0.11
C HIS A 274 -9.29 9.05 1.30
N LYS A 275 -9.40 7.74 1.03
CA LYS A 275 -9.62 6.71 2.06
C LYS A 275 -10.83 7.10 2.91
N ARG A 276 -10.67 7.19 4.23
CA ARG A 276 -11.73 7.55 5.19
C ARG A 276 -11.87 9.07 5.42
N LYS A 277 -11.20 9.90 4.61
CA LYS A 277 -11.26 11.36 4.75
C LYS A 277 -12.15 11.95 3.67
N VAL A 278 -13.09 12.79 4.08
CA VAL A 278 -13.83 13.69 3.20
C VAL A 278 -13.27 15.09 3.40
N ILE A 279 -12.70 15.65 2.35
CA ILE A 279 -12.00 16.93 2.35
C ILE A 279 -12.85 17.95 1.60
N ASP A 280 -13.09 19.09 2.23
CA ASP A 280 -13.66 20.25 1.57
C ASP A 280 -12.53 21.06 0.90
N PRO A 281 -12.51 21.14 -0.44
CA PRO A 281 -11.43 21.81 -1.15
C PRO A 281 -11.46 23.32 -0.98
N PHE A 282 -12.59 23.95 -0.61
CA PHE A 282 -12.69 25.39 -0.48
C PHE A 282 -12.23 25.86 0.90
N THR A 283 -12.71 25.19 1.95
CA THR A 283 -12.30 25.53 3.34
C THR A 283 -10.95 24.93 3.70
N GLY A 284 -10.55 23.82 3.08
CA GLY A 284 -9.38 23.03 3.47
C GLY A 284 -9.63 22.16 4.70
N GLU A 285 -10.85 22.12 5.23
CA GLU A 285 -11.19 21.24 6.34
C GLU A 285 -11.40 19.80 5.85
N PHE A 286 -11.05 18.82 6.68
CA PHE A 286 -11.37 17.43 6.40
C PHE A 286 -12.01 16.75 7.61
N THR A 287 -12.99 15.91 7.33
CA THR A 287 -13.64 15.07 8.32
C THR A 287 -13.23 13.63 8.10
N GLN A 288 -12.77 12.97 9.16
CA GLN A 288 -12.50 11.53 9.11
C GLN A 288 -13.78 10.78 9.47
N ILE A 289 -14.29 10.01 8.52
CA ILE A 289 -15.44 9.16 8.71
C ILE A 289 -15.02 7.94 9.52
N VAL A 290 -15.68 7.74 10.66
CA VAL A 290 -15.45 6.59 11.55
C VAL A 290 -16.25 5.37 11.07
N ASP A 291 -17.38 5.61 10.42
CA ASP A 291 -18.27 4.56 9.93
C ASP A 291 -17.78 3.96 8.61
N ASP A 292 -17.39 2.69 8.66
CA ASP A 292 -16.92 1.93 7.51
C ASP A 292 -18.01 1.76 6.42
N PHE A 293 -19.29 1.93 6.77
CA PHE A 293 -20.42 1.86 5.83
C PHE A 293 -20.59 3.12 4.99
N LEU A 294 -20.09 4.27 5.45
CA LEU A 294 -20.23 5.53 4.72
C LEU A 294 -19.07 5.73 3.76
N VAL A 295 -17.83 5.64 4.27
CA VAL A 295 -16.62 5.69 3.45
C VAL A 295 -15.52 4.81 4.06
N SER A 296 -15.02 3.83 3.31
CA SER A 296 -13.93 2.96 3.77
C SER A 296 -12.89 2.68 2.69
N ASP A 297 -11.68 2.31 3.14
CA ASP A 297 -10.60 1.84 2.26
C ASP A 297 -10.87 0.37 1.87
N ILE A 298 -10.93 0.10 0.57
CA ILE A 298 -11.00 -1.25 0.01
C ILE A 298 -9.64 -1.90 0.23
N GLN A 299 -9.49 -2.52 1.40
CA GLN A 299 -8.26 -3.20 1.77
C GLN A 299 -7.88 -4.25 0.72
N LYS A 300 -6.69 -4.12 0.12
CA LYS A 300 -6.02 -5.18 -0.68
C LYS A 300 -5.85 -6.52 0.09
N ASN A 301 -6.22 -6.58 1.37
CA ASN A 301 -6.00 -7.71 2.28
C ASN A 301 -7.03 -8.85 2.24
N ILE A 302 -8.14 -8.72 1.50
CA ILE A 302 -9.12 -9.82 1.42
C ILE A 302 -8.51 -11.04 0.69
N MET A 303 -7.72 -10.80 -0.37
CA MET A 303 -6.99 -11.87 -1.06
C MET A 303 -5.86 -12.46 -0.20
N THR A 304 -5.14 -11.63 0.58
CA THR A 304 -4.00 -12.10 1.39
C THR A 304 -4.46 -12.97 2.57
N LYS A 305 -5.56 -12.63 3.25
CA LYS A 305 -6.11 -13.44 4.36
C LYS A 305 -6.63 -14.79 3.87
N SER A 306 -7.32 -14.81 2.74
CA SER A 306 -7.85 -16.04 2.13
C SER A 306 -6.73 -16.94 1.61
N PHE A 307 -5.74 -16.37 0.92
CA PHE A 307 -4.55 -17.09 0.46
C PHE A 307 -3.69 -17.62 1.62
N ARG A 308 -3.48 -16.81 2.66
CA ARG A 308 -2.80 -17.23 3.89
C ARG A 308 -3.52 -18.40 4.58
N ARG A 309 -4.85 -18.36 4.67
CA ARG A 309 -5.65 -19.48 5.19
C ARG A 309 -5.51 -20.72 4.32
N PHE A 310 -5.46 -20.57 3.00
CA PHE A 310 -5.22 -21.67 2.08
C PHE A 310 -3.84 -22.32 2.34
N VAL A 311 -2.77 -21.53 2.42
CA VAL A 311 -1.41 -22.03 2.72
C VAL A 311 -1.34 -22.69 4.10
N HIS A 312 -1.97 -22.11 5.13
CA HIS A 312 -2.02 -22.75 6.45
C HIS A 312 -2.77 -24.09 6.42
N SER A 313 -3.83 -24.18 5.62
CA SER A 313 -4.62 -25.41 5.47
C SER A 313 -3.84 -26.49 4.72
N THR A 314 -3.10 -26.14 3.66
CA THR A 314 -2.28 -27.11 2.91
C THR A 314 -1.13 -27.65 3.76
N ILE A 315 -0.44 -26.80 4.53
CA ILE A 315 0.61 -27.24 5.46
C ILE A 315 0.02 -28.11 6.58
N ALA A 316 -1.12 -27.71 7.16
CA ALA A 316 -1.78 -28.52 8.19
C ALA A 316 -2.24 -29.89 7.68
N LEU A 317 -2.73 -29.97 6.43
CA LEU A 317 -3.07 -31.24 5.77
C LEU A 317 -1.85 -32.15 5.64
N PHE A 318 -0.73 -31.60 5.18
CA PHE A 318 0.53 -32.33 5.06
C PHE A 318 1.03 -32.86 6.42
N LEU A 319 0.98 -32.03 7.46
CA LEU A 319 1.31 -32.44 8.83
C LEU A 319 0.37 -33.51 9.38
N LEU A 320 -0.91 -33.48 9.03
CA LEU A 320 -1.87 -34.51 9.41
C LEU A 320 -1.54 -35.86 8.77
N ILE A 321 -1.13 -35.86 7.51
CA ILE A 321 -0.76 -37.08 6.76
C ILE A 321 0.53 -37.67 7.34
N ILE A 322 1.60 -36.88 7.45
CA ILE A 322 2.90 -37.33 7.98
C ILE A 322 2.77 -37.78 9.43
N GLY A 323 2.03 -37.01 10.24
CA GLY A 323 1.86 -37.29 11.66
C GLY A 323 0.89 -38.44 11.96
N ALA A 324 0.12 -38.95 10.98
CA ALA A 324 -0.93 -39.94 11.23
C ALA A 324 -0.39 -41.25 11.80
N ILE A 325 0.61 -41.84 11.14
CA ILE A 325 1.19 -43.13 11.55
C ILE A 325 1.88 -42.99 12.93
N PRO A 326 2.79 -42.01 13.15
CA PRO A 326 3.37 -41.80 14.48
C PRO A 326 2.31 -41.55 15.54
N TYR A 327 1.32 -40.70 15.28
CA TYR A 327 0.27 -40.37 16.26
C TYR A 327 -0.56 -41.60 16.66
N LEU A 328 -0.91 -42.47 15.71
CA LEU A 328 -1.62 -43.73 15.99
C LEU A 328 -0.78 -44.71 16.83
N LEU A 329 0.51 -44.82 16.56
CA LEU A 329 1.44 -45.63 17.36
C LEU A 329 1.49 -45.12 18.82
N PHE A 330 1.59 -43.80 19.00
CA PHE A 330 1.59 -43.18 20.34
C PHE A 330 0.25 -43.26 21.07
N LEU A 331 -0.88 -43.35 20.36
CA LEU A 331 -2.19 -43.63 20.97
C LEU A 331 -2.27 -45.03 21.58
N GLY A 332 -1.59 -46.03 21.00
CA GLY A 332 -1.49 -47.37 21.60
C GLY A 332 -0.79 -47.35 22.95
N ILE A 333 0.24 -46.51 23.08
CA ILE A 333 1.04 -46.30 24.30
C ILE A 333 0.26 -45.52 25.37
N GLN A 334 -0.80 -44.81 25.00
CA GLN A 334 -1.67 -44.09 25.95
C GLN A 334 -2.27 -45.03 27.02
N ARG A 335 -2.49 -46.31 26.70
CA ARG A 335 -2.99 -47.32 27.64
C ARG A 335 -2.03 -47.61 28.81
N LEU A 336 -0.75 -47.26 28.67
CA LEU A 336 0.27 -47.41 29.71
C LEU A 336 0.26 -46.25 30.73
N GLY A 337 -0.65 -45.28 30.61
CA GLY A 337 -0.89 -44.25 31.64
C GLY A 337 0.03 -43.03 31.64
N HIS A 338 0.99 -42.94 30.71
CA HIS A 338 2.00 -41.86 30.69
C HIS A 338 1.52 -40.53 30.07
N LEU A 339 0.50 -40.57 29.19
CA LEU A 339 -0.05 -39.42 28.47
C LEU A 339 -1.55 -39.31 28.71
N ARG A 340 -2.03 -38.12 29.12
CA ARG A 340 -3.46 -37.84 29.31
C ARG A 340 -3.95 -36.79 28.32
N LYS A 341 -4.97 -37.16 27.56
CA LYS A 341 -5.69 -36.25 26.68
C LYS A 341 -6.79 -35.54 27.48
N SER A 342 -6.89 -34.23 27.34
CA SER A 342 -7.97 -33.45 27.97
C SER A 342 -8.52 -32.39 27.01
N ARG A 343 -9.70 -31.86 27.34
CA ARG A 343 -10.44 -30.87 26.54
C ARG A 343 -10.66 -29.61 27.38
N ARG A 344 -10.40 -28.44 26.80
CA ARG A 344 -10.57 -27.14 27.46
C ARG A 344 -11.31 -26.19 26.54
N LEU A 345 -12.16 -25.35 27.12
CA LEU A 345 -12.76 -24.24 26.39
C LEU A 345 -11.68 -23.17 26.18
N CYS A 346 -11.46 -22.77 24.94
CA CYS A 346 -10.50 -21.73 24.56
C CYS A 346 -11.20 -20.68 23.70
N TYR A 347 -10.77 -19.42 23.83
CA TYR A 347 -11.28 -18.34 22.98
C TYR A 347 -10.80 -18.50 21.53
N LEU A 348 -11.69 -18.20 20.59
CA LEU A 348 -11.43 -18.22 19.15
C LEU A 348 -11.46 -16.81 18.53
N THR A 349 -12.20 -15.89 19.14
CA THR A 349 -12.41 -14.52 18.64
C THR A 349 -12.35 -13.52 19.79
N LEU A 350 -12.18 -12.23 19.46
CA LEU A 350 -12.30 -11.13 20.42
C LEU A 350 -13.70 -11.04 21.04
N ASN A 351 -14.73 -11.52 20.33
CA ASN A 351 -16.14 -11.43 20.72
C ASN A 351 -16.52 -12.47 21.79
N GLY A 352 -15.57 -13.26 22.30
CA GLY A 352 -15.81 -14.27 23.32
C GLY A 352 -16.26 -15.62 22.78
N ASP A 353 -16.28 -15.84 21.46
CA ASP A 353 -16.55 -17.17 20.91
C ASP A 353 -15.51 -18.15 21.42
N SER A 354 -15.96 -19.32 21.84
CA SER A 354 -15.09 -20.30 22.45
C SER A 354 -15.39 -21.72 21.96
N LYS A 355 -14.35 -22.55 21.92
CA LYS A 355 -14.46 -23.93 21.44
C LYS A 355 -13.62 -24.86 22.29
N LYS A 356 -14.10 -26.09 22.45
CA LYS A 356 -13.36 -27.16 23.13
C LYS A 356 -12.20 -27.62 22.26
N LEU A 357 -10.97 -27.28 22.66
CA LEU A 357 -9.74 -27.73 22.02
C LEU A 357 -9.09 -28.86 22.82
N TYR A 358 -8.44 -29.78 22.11
CA TYR A 358 -7.72 -30.90 22.70
C TYR A 358 -6.29 -30.53 23.00
N TYR A 359 -5.85 -30.86 24.20
CA TYR A 359 -4.47 -30.75 24.62
C TYR A 359 -4.00 -32.07 25.24
N TRP A 360 -2.71 -32.33 25.11
CA TRP A 360 -2.04 -33.46 25.72
C TRP A 360 -1.30 -32.99 26.95
N ARG A 361 -1.33 -33.79 28.01
CA ARG A 361 -0.58 -33.58 29.24
C ARG A 361 0.24 -34.81 29.54
N VAL A 362 1.48 -34.60 29.96
CA VAL A 362 2.36 -35.66 30.46
C VAL A 362 2.10 -35.89 31.93
N ILE A 363 1.92 -37.15 32.32
CA ILE A 363 1.81 -37.54 33.73
C ILE A 363 3.18 -37.96 34.24
N THR A 364 3.92 -38.78 33.49
CA THR A 364 5.25 -39.27 33.85
C THR A 364 6.22 -39.13 32.67
N PRO A 365 7.39 -38.50 32.89
CA PRO A 365 8.34 -38.18 31.84
C PRO A 365 9.20 -39.39 31.43
N ASN A 366 8.95 -39.95 30.26
CA ASN A 366 9.75 -41.03 29.66
C ASN A 366 10.26 -40.66 28.25
N PHE A 367 11.26 -41.39 27.74
CA PHE A 367 11.82 -41.19 26.39
C PHE A 367 10.74 -41.08 25.30
N LEU A 368 9.73 -41.95 25.35
CA LEU A 368 8.60 -41.94 24.41
C LEU A 368 7.76 -40.67 24.53
N SER A 369 7.46 -40.21 25.75
CA SER A 369 6.75 -38.94 25.94
C SER A 369 7.59 -37.77 25.41
N THR A 370 8.91 -37.76 25.61
CA THR A 370 9.83 -36.76 25.04
C THR A 370 9.79 -36.73 23.52
N LEU A 371 9.83 -37.91 22.90
CA LEU A 371 9.77 -38.03 21.45
C LEU A 371 8.44 -37.53 20.88
N PHE A 372 7.33 -37.78 21.58
CA PHE A 372 6.00 -37.30 21.21
C PHE A 372 5.93 -35.77 21.10
N PHE A 373 6.60 -35.02 21.99
CA PHE A 373 6.66 -33.55 21.90
C PHE A 373 7.67 -33.02 20.89
N ARG A 374 8.82 -33.68 20.77
CA ARG A 374 9.85 -33.31 19.76
C ARG A 374 9.29 -33.38 18.35
N LEU A 375 8.48 -34.40 18.07
CA LEU A 375 7.76 -34.54 16.81
C LEU A 375 6.49 -33.68 16.72
N SER A 376 6.21 -32.84 17.72
CA SER A 376 5.03 -31.97 17.80
C SER A 376 3.69 -32.72 17.66
N LEU A 377 3.64 -34.01 18.05
CA LEU A 377 2.44 -34.84 17.97
C LEU A 377 1.38 -34.43 19.01
N ASN A 378 1.77 -33.73 20.06
CA ASN A 378 0.86 -33.08 21.01
C ASN A 378 -0.05 -32.03 20.35
N LYS A 379 0.43 -31.35 19.30
CA LYS A 379 -0.36 -30.38 18.54
C LYS A 379 -1.20 -31.02 17.43
N TYR A 380 -1.02 -32.32 17.17
CA TYR A 380 -1.68 -33.05 16.09
C TYR A 380 -3.21 -32.87 16.04
N PRO A 381 -3.96 -32.93 17.16
CA PRO A 381 -5.41 -32.70 17.13
C PRO A 381 -5.82 -31.32 16.62
N LEU A 382 -4.98 -30.30 16.84
CA LEU A 382 -5.26 -28.91 16.49
C LEU A 382 -5.17 -28.66 14.98
N TYR A 383 -4.39 -29.45 14.23
CA TYR A 383 -4.31 -29.31 12.77
C TYR A 383 -5.67 -29.54 12.09
N LYS A 384 -6.56 -30.35 12.67
CA LYS A 384 -7.94 -30.49 12.17
C LYS A 384 -8.75 -29.21 12.34
N ASN A 385 -8.51 -28.44 13.41
CA ASN A 385 -9.14 -27.15 13.62
C ASN A 385 -8.61 -26.08 12.65
N VAL A 386 -7.36 -26.20 12.19
CA VAL A 386 -6.83 -25.38 11.10
C VAL A 386 -7.57 -25.64 9.80
N LEU A 387 -7.79 -26.91 9.43
CA LEU A 387 -8.56 -27.27 8.23
C LEU A 387 -10.02 -26.80 8.28
N LYS A 388 -10.63 -26.81 9.48
CA LYS A 388 -11.98 -26.28 9.72
C LYS A 388 -12.04 -24.74 9.74
N LYS A 389 -10.89 -24.06 9.58
CA LYS A 389 -10.74 -22.60 9.65
C LYS A 389 -11.14 -21.99 11.01
N ASP A 390 -11.14 -22.80 12.07
CA ASP A 390 -11.40 -22.34 13.44
C ASP A 390 -10.20 -21.55 14.01
N ILE A 391 -8.98 -22.00 13.68
CA ILE A 391 -7.70 -21.45 14.15
C ILE A 391 -6.71 -21.40 12.98
N PHE A 392 -5.64 -20.63 13.11
CA PHE A 392 -4.55 -20.59 12.13
C PHE A 392 -3.45 -21.60 12.47
N LEU A 393 -2.59 -21.93 11.50
CA LEU A 393 -1.39 -22.71 11.79
C LEU A 393 -0.40 -21.91 12.65
N VAL A 394 -0.18 -20.64 12.28
CA VAL A 394 0.61 -19.67 13.05
C VAL A 394 -0.27 -18.47 13.40
N GLY A 395 -0.20 -18.00 14.64
CA GLY A 395 -1.12 -17.00 15.17
C GLY A 395 -0.78 -16.54 16.59
N ASN A 396 -1.70 -15.85 17.23
CA ASN A 396 -1.63 -15.55 18.66
C ASN A 396 -1.70 -16.83 19.50
N ARG A 397 -1.21 -16.76 20.73
CA ARG A 397 -1.33 -17.85 21.70
C ARG A 397 -2.80 -18.20 21.92
N ILE A 398 -3.09 -19.50 22.01
CA ILE A 398 -4.43 -19.99 22.34
C ILE A 398 -4.69 -19.73 23.83
N LEU A 399 -5.71 -18.95 24.14
CA LEU A 399 -6.04 -18.57 25.52
C LEU A 399 -7.18 -19.46 26.04
N PRO A 400 -7.02 -20.14 27.20
CA PRO A 400 -8.11 -20.86 27.85
C PRO A 400 -9.15 -19.86 28.40
N GLN A 401 -10.39 -20.31 28.55
CA GLN A 401 -11.43 -19.50 29.15
C GLN A 401 -11.19 -19.35 30.66
N SER A 402 -10.57 -18.23 31.06
CA SER A 402 -10.42 -17.79 32.45
C SER A 402 -10.62 -16.27 32.57
N SER A 403 -10.84 -15.78 33.79
CA SER A 403 -11.05 -14.35 34.06
C SER A 403 -9.81 -13.51 33.71
N GLY A 404 -8.60 -14.03 33.98
CA GLY A 404 -7.34 -13.40 33.57
C GLY A 404 -7.18 -13.35 32.06
N ALA A 405 -7.44 -14.46 31.37
CA ALA A 405 -7.32 -14.54 29.91
C ALA A 405 -8.23 -13.54 29.16
N LEU A 406 -9.43 -13.25 29.68
CA LEU A 406 -10.32 -12.26 29.09
C LEU A 406 -9.78 -10.83 29.20
N MET A 407 -9.12 -10.49 30.32
CA MET A 407 -8.43 -9.19 30.47
C MET A 407 -7.27 -9.04 29.48
N HIS A 408 -6.51 -10.11 29.22
CA HIS A 408 -5.44 -10.08 28.22
C HIS A 408 -6.00 -9.99 26.79
N LEU A 409 -7.07 -10.73 26.49
CA LEU A 409 -7.73 -10.71 25.19
C LEU A 409 -8.21 -9.30 24.81
N ASN A 410 -8.76 -8.55 25.77
CA ASN A 410 -9.22 -7.17 25.59
C ASN A 410 -8.08 -6.16 25.33
N LYS A 411 -6.82 -6.50 25.64
CA LYS A 411 -5.66 -5.64 25.37
C LYS A 411 -5.13 -5.79 23.94
N LEU A 412 -5.52 -6.84 23.23
CA LEU A 412 -5.00 -7.12 21.89
C LEU A 412 -5.81 -6.38 20.82
N PRO A 413 -5.16 -5.71 19.85
CA PRO A 413 -5.86 -5.02 18.76
C PRO A 413 -6.54 -6.00 17.79
N SER A 414 -6.04 -7.23 17.70
CA SER A 414 -6.65 -8.32 16.94
C SER A 414 -6.28 -9.66 17.57
N TYR A 415 -7.17 -10.64 17.52
CA TYR A 415 -6.91 -11.99 18.03
C TYR A 415 -7.13 -13.04 16.94
N GLN A 416 -6.06 -13.72 16.55
CA GLN A 416 -6.06 -14.81 15.57
C GLN A 416 -5.32 -16.01 16.15
N PRO A 417 -6.00 -16.89 16.91
CA PRO A 417 -5.34 -17.99 17.60
C PRO A 417 -4.67 -18.95 16.61
N GLY A 418 -3.44 -19.35 16.95
CA GLY A 418 -2.59 -20.20 16.13
C GLY A 418 -2.13 -21.47 16.84
N VAL A 419 -1.84 -22.53 16.07
CA VAL A 419 -1.21 -23.75 16.62
C VAL A 419 0.22 -23.46 17.10
N PHE A 420 0.93 -22.57 16.40
CA PHE A 420 2.23 -22.03 16.78
C PHE A 420 2.13 -20.52 16.96
N ASP A 421 2.75 -20.03 18.02
CA ASP A 421 2.80 -18.61 18.38
C ASP A 421 4.21 -18.03 18.17
N TYR A 422 4.32 -16.71 18.15
CA TYR A 422 5.59 -16.02 17.92
C TYR A 422 6.65 -16.38 18.98
N SER A 423 6.23 -16.54 20.24
CA SER A 423 7.14 -16.88 21.33
C SER A 423 7.79 -18.26 21.17
N ALA A 424 7.17 -19.16 20.39
CA ALA A 424 7.79 -20.46 20.03
C ALA A 424 9.06 -20.33 19.17
N MET A 425 9.33 -19.16 18.59
CA MET A 425 10.55 -18.86 17.82
C MET A 425 11.76 -18.59 18.73
N VAL A 426 11.53 -18.12 19.97
CA VAL A 426 12.60 -17.65 20.87
C VAL A 426 13.21 -18.83 21.62
N SER A 427 14.53 -18.99 21.54
CA SER A 427 15.25 -20.11 22.18
C SER A 427 15.42 -19.97 23.69
N ALA A 428 15.25 -18.76 24.22
CA ALA A 428 15.25 -18.42 25.64
C ALA A 428 13.82 -18.40 26.19
N LYS A 429 13.64 -18.58 27.51
CA LYS A 429 12.34 -18.54 28.17
C LYS A 429 11.86 -17.08 28.25
N PRO A 430 10.82 -16.68 27.51
CA PRO A 430 10.30 -15.32 27.64
C PRO A 430 9.56 -15.15 28.96
N SER A 431 9.70 -13.96 29.58
CA SER A 431 8.84 -13.53 30.68
C SER A 431 7.39 -13.31 30.20
N GLU A 432 6.42 -13.26 31.12
CA GLU A 432 5.02 -13.01 30.75
C GLU A 432 4.83 -11.66 30.03
N PHE A 433 5.58 -10.64 30.47
CA PHE A 433 5.65 -9.34 29.82
C PHE A 433 6.24 -9.42 28.39
N GLU A 434 7.29 -10.21 28.19
CA GLU A 434 7.86 -10.43 26.86
C GLU A 434 6.91 -11.21 25.94
N ILE A 435 6.09 -12.12 26.48
CA ILE A 435 5.05 -12.81 25.71
C ILE A 435 4.01 -11.81 25.22
N ASP A 436 3.54 -10.91 26.09
CA ASP A 436 2.58 -9.86 25.72
C ASP A 436 3.16 -8.95 24.63
N ILE A 437 4.44 -8.55 24.74
CA ILE A 437 5.13 -7.77 23.69
C ILE A 437 5.20 -8.55 22.37
N ASN A 438 5.54 -9.84 22.43
CA ASN A 438 5.63 -10.70 21.26
C ASN A 438 4.26 -10.86 20.56
N GLU A 439 3.18 -10.96 21.33
CA GLU A 439 1.81 -11.02 20.80
C GLU A 439 1.43 -9.71 20.09
N LEU A 440 1.73 -8.55 20.70
CA LEU A 440 1.51 -7.24 20.08
C LEU A 440 2.36 -7.05 18.81
N TYR A 441 3.63 -7.45 18.86
CA TYR A 441 4.52 -7.42 17.71
C TYR A 441 3.96 -8.25 16.55
N TYR A 442 3.48 -9.45 16.84
CA TYR A 442 2.87 -10.32 15.85
C TYR A 442 1.60 -9.71 15.25
N CYS A 443 0.72 -9.14 16.06
CA CYS A 443 -0.50 -8.46 15.59
C CYS A 443 -0.21 -7.32 14.61
N ASN A 444 0.90 -6.61 14.78
CA ASN A 444 1.26 -5.48 13.92
C ASN A 444 2.05 -5.88 12.66
N ASN A 445 2.73 -7.04 12.67
CA ASN A 445 3.69 -7.43 11.63
C ASN A 445 3.38 -8.77 10.95
N TYR A 446 2.20 -9.37 11.19
CA TYR A 446 1.89 -10.69 10.62
C TYR A 446 1.92 -10.66 9.09
N SER A 447 2.63 -11.63 8.52
CA SER A 447 2.75 -11.84 7.07
C SER A 447 3.05 -13.32 6.82
N LEU A 448 2.76 -13.79 5.60
CA LEU A 448 2.97 -15.20 5.23
C LEU A 448 4.45 -15.60 5.39
N LYS A 449 5.38 -14.69 5.05
CA LYS A 449 6.83 -14.88 5.24
C LYS A 449 7.19 -15.03 6.72
N LEU A 450 6.61 -14.20 7.58
CA LEU A 450 6.83 -14.28 9.03
C LEU A 450 6.25 -15.58 9.60
N ASP A 451 5.05 -15.97 9.19
CA ASP A 451 4.41 -17.21 9.64
C ASP A 451 5.24 -18.44 9.29
N LEU A 452 5.72 -18.55 8.05
CA LEU A 452 6.59 -19.65 7.66
C LEU A 452 7.89 -19.67 8.49
N LYS A 453 8.48 -18.50 8.75
CA LYS A 453 9.68 -18.37 9.59
C LYS A 453 9.42 -18.87 11.01
N ILE A 454 8.31 -18.45 11.62
CA ILE A 454 7.91 -18.90 12.97
C ILE A 454 7.68 -20.40 12.97
N PHE A 455 6.93 -20.93 12.01
CA PHE A 455 6.61 -22.35 11.90
C PHE A 455 7.88 -23.23 11.83
N PHE A 456 8.79 -22.95 10.89
CA PHE A 456 10.01 -23.73 10.74
C PHE A 456 10.93 -23.61 11.96
N LYS A 457 11.09 -22.40 12.51
CA LYS A 457 11.92 -22.20 13.70
C LYS A 457 11.32 -22.90 14.93
N ALA A 458 10.00 -22.84 15.10
CA ALA A 458 9.31 -23.50 16.21
C ALA A 458 9.46 -25.03 16.13
N LEU A 459 9.32 -25.63 14.94
CA LEU A 459 9.56 -27.07 14.75
C LEU A 459 11.02 -27.45 15.05
N PHE A 460 11.97 -26.67 14.53
CA PHE A 460 13.39 -26.90 14.76
C PHE A 460 13.74 -26.81 16.26
N ASN A 461 13.31 -25.73 16.92
CA ASN A 461 13.55 -25.52 18.35
C ASN A 461 12.94 -26.66 19.18
N ARG A 462 11.73 -27.12 18.84
CA ARG A 462 11.08 -28.23 19.56
C ARG A 462 11.82 -29.55 19.39
N PHE A 463 12.29 -29.87 18.18
CA PHE A 463 13.00 -31.11 17.92
C PHE A 463 14.31 -31.22 18.71
N PHE A 464 15.06 -30.11 18.82
CA PHE A 464 16.34 -30.04 19.53
C PHE A 464 16.21 -29.62 21.01
N SER A 465 15.00 -29.42 21.52
CA SER A 465 14.80 -28.98 22.91
C SER A 465 15.15 -30.05 23.96
N ILE A 466 15.64 -29.56 25.10
CA ILE A 466 15.88 -30.35 26.32
C ILE A 466 14.53 -30.56 27.03
N TRP A 467 14.32 -31.74 27.62
CA TRP A 467 13.03 -32.13 28.24
C TRP A 467 12.49 -31.15 29.29
N SER A 468 13.35 -30.51 30.10
CA SER A 468 12.94 -29.49 31.06
C SER A 468 12.19 -28.32 30.42
N ARG A 469 12.51 -27.96 29.17
CA ARG A 469 11.84 -26.90 28.42
C ARG A 469 10.48 -27.34 27.88
N ILE A 470 10.35 -28.62 27.51
CA ILE A 470 9.10 -29.18 26.98
C ILE A 470 8.01 -29.20 28.07
N VAL A 471 8.37 -29.58 29.30
CA VAL A 471 7.44 -29.62 30.44
C VAL A 471 6.99 -28.21 30.86
N GLU A 472 7.87 -27.21 30.76
CA GLU A 472 7.56 -25.82 31.14
C GLU A 472 6.76 -25.04 30.08
N ASP A 473 6.98 -25.27 28.79
CA ASP A 473 6.13 -24.67 27.73
C ASP A 473 4.67 -25.14 27.85
N GLU A 474 4.44 -26.34 28.40
CA GLU A 474 3.11 -26.90 28.59
C GLU A 474 2.52 -26.62 29.97
N SER A 475 3.35 -26.31 30.98
CA SER A 475 2.87 -25.80 32.26
C SER A 475 2.28 -24.39 32.17
N ARG A 476 2.58 -23.63 31.11
CA ARG A 476 1.90 -22.36 30.76
C ARG A 476 0.41 -22.50 30.47
N PHE A 477 -0.02 -23.71 30.09
CA PHE A 477 -1.45 -24.03 29.97
C PHE A 477 -2.00 -24.56 31.29
N ILE A 478 -1.30 -24.46 32.41
CA ILE A 478 -1.74 -24.92 33.73
C ILE A 478 -1.91 -23.67 34.62
N GLU A 479 -3.05 -23.00 34.51
CA GLU A 479 -3.56 -22.29 35.70
C GLU A 479 -3.98 -23.35 36.73
N LYS A 480 -3.67 -23.07 38.00
CA LYS A 480 -4.06 -23.85 39.18
C LYS A 480 -5.57 -24.00 39.27
#